data_AF-W5JB89-F1
#
_entry.id   AF-W5JB89-F1
#
_cell.length_a   1.000
_cell.length_b   1.000
_cell.length_c   1.000
_cell.angle_alpha   90.00
_cell.angle_beta   90.00
_cell.angle_gamma   90.00
#
_symmetry.space_group_name_H-M   'P 1'
#
loop_
_entity.id
_entity.type
_entity.pdbx_description
1 polymer ?
#
loop_
_entity_poly.entity_id
_entity_poly.type
_entity_poly.pdbx_seq_one_letter_code
_entity_poly.pdbx_strand_id
1 'polypeptide(L)'
;MPASKNQLNGRAVLKVVVLLLLVMMVLCSTGVRGQQQQQEDEQSICPMMIKRAQWGAERSTNVTYQLKPVTKVIIHHTTGDRCMNVASCKEMVLGVQSYHQKQNGWSDIGYNFLIGPAHVYEGIGWHRVGAHLRGHNSNSIGVAFLGNFDLLRPTPRSLEALDRLLECGVALGELTPNFRLHGASQLQSTNSPGKLLYAKVKEHSHWTRPAD
;
A
#
# COMPACT_ATOMS: atom_id res chain seq x y z
N MET A 1 47.51 23.88 69.40
CA MET A 1 46.33 24.40 68.67
C MET A 1 45.96 23.41 67.58
N PRO A 2 44.82 22.70 67.71
CA PRO A 2 44.07 22.33 66.52
C PRO A 2 42.56 22.51 66.73
N ALA A 3 41.88 23.08 65.74
CA ALA A 3 40.48 22.81 65.47
C ALA A 3 40.19 23.28 64.04
N SER A 4 40.05 22.35 63.10
CA SER A 4 39.38 22.64 61.84
C SER A 4 38.18 21.70 61.70
N LYS A 5 37.04 22.34 61.52
CA LYS A 5 35.69 21.80 61.41
C LYS A 5 35.52 21.14 60.05
N ASN A 6 34.74 20.06 59.99
CA ASN A 6 33.86 19.78 58.85
C ASN A 6 32.80 18.74 59.24
N GLN A 7 31.73 19.21 59.86
CA GLN A 7 30.46 18.47 59.97
C GLN A 7 29.53 19.02 58.88
N LEU A 8 29.49 18.37 57.72
CA LEU A 8 28.50 18.63 56.69
C LEU A 8 27.14 18.07 57.16
N ASN A 9 26.16 18.96 57.36
CA ASN A 9 24.82 18.63 57.84
C ASN A 9 24.12 17.60 56.92
N GLY A 10 23.78 16.41 57.43
CA GLY A 10 23.16 15.32 56.67
C GLY A 10 21.84 15.67 55.95
N ARG A 11 21.11 16.69 56.43
CA ARG A 11 19.93 17.25 55.72
C ARG A 11 20.27 17.95 54.40
N ALA A 12 21.44 18.59 54.31
CA ALA A 12 21.91 19.21 53.08
C ALA A 12 22.34 18.16 52.06
N VAL A 13 23.04 17.11 52.52
CA VAL A 13 23.46 15.98 51.69
C VAL A 13 22.24 15.25 51.12
N LEU A 14 21.20 14.97 51.92
CA LEU A 14 19.99 14.31 51.45
C LEU A 14 19.22 15.15 50.41
N LYS A 15 19.13 16.48 50.59
CA LYS A 15 18.51 17.37 49.60
C LYS A 15 19.28 17.40 48.28
N VAL A 16 20.61 17.40 48.33
CA VAL A 16 21.46 17.37 47.13
C VAL A 16 21.30 16.03 46.40
N VAL A 17 21.28 14.91 47.13
CA VAL A 17 21.07 13.58 46.53
C VAL A 17 19.69 13.46 45.90
N VAL A 18 18.63 13.92 46.58
CA VAL A 18 17.26 13.91 46.02
C VAL A 18 17.14 14.82 44.80
N LEU A 19 17.75 16.01 44.83
CA LEU A 19 17.76 16.92 43.68
C LEU A 19 18.52 16.31 42.49
N LEU A 20 19.66 15.66 42.73
CA LEU A 20 20.43 14.96 41.69
C LEU A 20 19.63 13.77 41.11
N LEU A 21 18.93 13.00 41.93
CA LEU A 21 18.08 11.89 41.47
C LEU A 21 16.90 12.38 40.62
N LEU A 22 16.24 13.48 41.02
CA LEU A 22 15.16 14.10 40.25
C LEU A 22 15.66 14.66 38.91
N VAL A 23 16.83 15.33 38.91
CA VAL A 23 17.47 15.82 37.69
C VAL A 23 17.82 14.66 36.75
N MET A 24 18.34 13.54 37.26
CA MET A 24 18.62 12.34 36.46
C MET A 24 17.35 11.71 35.88
N MET A 25 16.23 11.66 36.61
CA MET A 25 14.94 11.19 36.07
C MET A 25 14.38 12.10 34.96
N VAL A 26 14.53 13.43 35.11
CA VAL A 26 14.13 14.40 34.08
C VAL A 26 15.03 14.31 32.84
N LEU A 27 16.34 14.11 33.02
CA LEU A 27 17.28 13.89 31.90
C LEU A 27 17.07 12.54 31.20
N CYS A 28 16.64 11.49 31.92
CA CYS A 28 16.26 10.21 31.31
C CYS A 28 14.95 10.30 30.50
N SER A 29 14.00 11.15 30.90
CA SER A 29 12.70 11.27 30.23
C SER A 29 12.72 12.17 28.99
N THR A 30 13.72 13.04 28.83
CA THR A 30 13.94 13.79 27.58
C THR A 30 14.59 12.96 26.48
N GLY A 31 15.33 11.89 26.81
CA GLY A 31 16.00 11.02 25.84
C GLY A 31 15.09 10.02 25.11
N VAL A 32 13.93 9.66 25.68
CA VAL A 32 13.00 8.67 25.09
C VAL A 32 12.14 9.27 23.97
N ARG A 33 11.89 10.59 24.03
CA ARG A 33 10.99 11.29 23.09
C ARG A 33 11.54 11.39 21.67
N GLY A 34 12.88 11.36 21.52
CA GLY A 34 13.55 11.40 20.21
C GLY A 34 13.58 10.04 19.48
N GLN A 35 13.50 8.93 20.20
CA GLN A 35 13.60 7.58 19.60
C GLN A 35 12.25 7.04 19.09
N GLN A 36 11.14 7.34 19.77
CA GLN A 36 9.81 6.90 19.30
C GLN A 36 9.41 7.56 17.97
N GLN A 37 9.80 8.82 17.76
CA GLN A 37 9.43 9.57 16.55
C GLN A 37 10.31 9.20 15.34
N GLN A 38 11.54 8.74 15.57
CA GLN A 38 12.40 8.21 14.50
C GLN A 38 12.03 6.78 14.08
N GLN A 39 11.35 6.02 14.94
CA GLN A 39 10.97 4.63 14.68
C GLN A 39 9.62 4.47 13.97
N GLU A 40 8.77 5.51 13.98
CA GLU A 40 7.50 5.56 13.21
C GLU A 40 7.69 6.10 11.77
N ASP A 41 8.74 6.90 11.54
CA ASP A 41 9.08 7.48 10.23
C ASP A 41 9.99 6.61 9.36
N GLU A 42 10.45 5.45 9.88
CA GLU A 42 10.94 4.32 9.08
C GLU A 42 9.73 3.65 8.40
N GLN A 43 9.19 4.41 7.46
CA GLN A 43 8.00 4.21 6.64
C GLN A 43 7.65 2.74 6.43
N SER A 44 6.48 2.34 6.94
CA SER A 44 5.78 1.13 6.51
C SER A 44 5.97 0.94 5.00
N ILE A 45 6.71 -0.12 4.60
CA ILE A 45 6.94 -0.52 3.20
C ILE A 45 5.60 -0.52 2.43
N CYS A 46 4.54 -0.88 3.14
CA CYS A 46 3.19 -0.88 2.63
C CYS A 46 2.60 0.53 2.46
N PRO A 47 2.02 0.84 1.28
CA PRO A 47 1.39 2.13 1.04
C PRO A 47 0.15 2.27 1.92
N MET A 48 -0.24 3.52 2.19
CA MET A 48 -1.56 3.77 2.75
C MET A 48 -2.62 3.23 1.78
N MET A 49 -3.36 2.23 2.26
CA MET A 49 -4.37 1.53 1.49
C MET A 49 -5.74 1.77 2.10
N ILE A 50 -6.67 2.27 1.28
CA ILE A 50 -8.07 2.42 1.65
C ILE A 50 -8.73 1.05 1.55
N LYS A 51 -9.04 0.50 2.72
CA LYS A 51 -9.63 -0.83 2.89
C LYS A 51 -11.07 -0.89 2.40
N ARG A 52 -11.54 -2.11 2.13
CA ARG A 52 -12.92 -2.40 1.68
C ARG A 52 -14.00 -1.65 2.45
N ALA A 53 -13.96 -1.71 3.78
CA ALA A 53 -14.93 -1.03 4.63
C ALA A 53 -14.90 0.50 4.48
N GLN A 54 -13.74 1.08 4.19
CA GLN A 54 -13.57 2.53 4.11
C GLN A 54 -14.13 3.14 2.81
N TRP A 55 -14.27 2.35 1.74
CA TRP A 55 -14.91 2.78 0.49
C TRP A 55 -16.34 2.24 0.32
N GLY A 56 -16.86 1.52 1.31
CA GLY A 56 -18.25 1.04 1.32
C GLY A 56 -18.46 -0.24 0.50
N ALA A 57 -17.46 -1.14 0.49
CA ALA A 57 -17.53 -2.37 -0.29
C ALA A 57 -18.74 -3.25 0.06
N GLU A 58 -19.47 -3.66 -0.97
CA GLU A 58 -20.45 -4.72 -0.88
C GLU A 58 -19.77 -6.07 -0.57
N ARG A 59 -20.56 -7.02 -0.04
CA ARG A 59 -20.09 -8.37 0.25
C ARG A 59 -19.81 -9.14 -1.04
N SER A 60 -18.73 -9.93 -1.03
CA SER A 60 -18.49 -10.92 -2.09
C SER A 60 -19.58 -12.01 -2.01
N THR A 61 -20.17 -12.40 -3.14
CA THR A 61 -21.17 -13.49 -3.17
C THR A 61 -20.54 -14.88 -3.22
N ASN A 62 -19.27 -14.97 -3.60
CA ASN A 62 -18.45 -16.18 -3.60
C ASN A 62 -16.99 -15.81 -3.32
N VAL A 63 -16.26 -16.69 -2.62
CA VAL A 63 -14.83 -16.51 -2.32
C VAL A 63 -14.06 -17.75 -2.75
N THR A 64 -13.07 -17.55 -3.60
CA THR A 64 -12.02 -18.52 -3.91
C THR A 64 -10.70 -17.97 -3.43
N TYR A 65 -9.93 -18.77 -2.69
CA TYR A 65 -8.65 -18.34 -2.12
C TYR A 65 -7.52 -18.42 -3.13
N GLN A 66 -6.64 -17.43 -3.08
CA GLN A 66 -5.45 -17.33 -3.92
C GLN A 66 -4.30 -18.11 -3.28
N LEU A 67 -3.63 -18.95 -4.05
CA LEU A 67 -2.38 -19.58 -3.63
C LEU A 67 -1.26 -18.55 -3.65
N LYS A 68 -0.46 -18.51 -2.59
CA LYS A 68 0.68 -17.60 -2.42
C LYS A 68 2.00 -18.38 -2.25
N PRO A 69 3.16 -17.77 -2.58
CA PRO A 69 3.29 -16.45 -3.20
C PRO A 69 2.84 -16.46 -4.68
N VAL A 70 2.20 -15.37 -5.12
CA VAL A 70 1.78 -15.18 -6.50
C VAL A 70 2.97 -14.73 -7.34
N THR A 71 3.10 -15.27 -8.55
CA THR A 71 4.26 -15.05 -9.42
C THR A 71 4.04 -14.00 -10.51
N LYS A 72 2.85 -13.43 -10.62
CA LYS A 72 2.46 -12.54 -11.71
C LYS A 72 1.57 -11.40 -11.24
N VAL A 73 1.83 -10.21 -11.76
CA VAL A 73 0.98 -9.03 -11.58
C VAL A 73 0.58 -8.50 -12.94
N ILE A 74 -0.69 -8.14 -13.10
CA ILE A 74 -1.25 -7.64 -14.36
C ILE A 74 -1.85 -6.26 -14.12
N ILE A 75 -1.32 -5.27 -14.83
CA ILE A 75 -1.77 -3.88 -14.78
C ILE A 75 -2.90 -3.67 -15.77
N HIS A 76 -3.96 -3.02 -15.28
CA HIS A 76 -5.16 -2.64 -15.99
C HIS A 76 -5.45 -1.15 -15.87
N HIS A 77 -6.41 -0.67 -16.65
CA HIS A 77 -7.15 0.55 -16.37
C HIS A 77 -8.66 0.29 -16.29
N THR A 78 -9.44 1.23 -15.77
CA THR A 78 -10.91 1.09 -15.69
C THR A 78 -11.68 1.72 -16.86
N THR A 79 -10.99 2.44 -17.77
CA THR A 79 -11.55 3.00 -19.02
C THR A 79 -12.61 4.10 -18.83
N GLY A 80 -12.69 4.72 -17.65
CA GLY A 80 -13.63 5.80 -17.34
C GLY A 80 -12.97 7.15 -17.05
N ASP A 81 -13.74 8.02 -16.40
CA ASP A 81 -13.23 9.28 -15.85
C ASP A 81 -12.14 9.05 -14.79
N ARG A 82 -11.38 10.10 -14.49
CA ARG A 82 -10.45 10.12 -13.37
C ARG A 82 -11.11 10.76 -12.16
N CYS A 83 -11.07 10.07 -11.03
CA CYS A 83 -11.41 10.67 -9.75
C CYS A 83 -10.35 11.69 -9.30
N MET A 84 -10.74 12.72 -8.54
CA MET A 84 -9.88 13.87 -8.23
C MET A 84 -9.45 13.93 -6.76
N ASN A 85 -10.20 13.28 -5.88
CA ASN A 85 -9.96 13.27 -4.44
C ASN A 85 -10.42 11.93 -3.85
N VAL A 86 -10.11 11.68 -2.57
CA VAL A 86 -10.41 10.41 -1.91
C VAL A 86 -11.90 10.06 -1.98
N ALA A 87 -12.81 11.01 -1.78
CA ALA A 87 -14.25 10.78 -1.80
C ALA A 87 -14.72 10.31 -3.19
N SER A 88 -14.43 11.09 -4.24
CA SER A 88 -14.77 10.73 -5.63
C SER A 88 -14.14 9.41 -6.08
N CYS A 89 -12.93 9.08 -5.60
CA CYS A 89 -12.30 7.81 -5.92
C CYS A 89 -13.00 6.63 -5.22
N LYS A 90 -13.46 6.79 -3.97
CA LYS A 90 -14.25 5.75 -3.28
C LYS A 90 -15.56 5.48 -4.03
N GLU A 91 -16.26 6.53 -4.45
CA GLU A 91 -17.47 6.42 -5.27
C GLU A 91 -17.21 5.68 -6.58
N MET A 92 -16.10 6.00 -7.26
CA MET A 92 -15.71 5.31 -8.49
C MET A 92 -15.39 3.83 -8.26
N VAL A 93 -14.65 3.48 -7.20
CA VAL A 93 -14.36 2.08 -6.84
C VAL A 93 -15.64 1.32 -6.55
N LEU A 94 -16.58 1.92 -5.81
CA LEU A 94 -17.90 1.34 -5.54
C LEU A 94 -18.71 1.16 -6.83
N GLY A 95 -18.64 2.13 -7.75
CA GLY A 95 -19.25 2.03 -9.08
C GLY A 95 -18.69 0.87 -9.90
N VAL A 96 -17.37 0.67 -9.88
CA VAL A 96 -16.71 -0.46 -10.54
C VAL A 96 -17.16 -1.80 -9.93
N GLN A 97 -17.24 -1.91 -8.60
CA GLN A 97 -17.78 -3.10 -7.94
C GLN A 97 -19.23 -3.35 -8.34
N SER A 98 -20.07 -2.31 -8.30
CA SER A 98 -21.49 -2.40 -8.66
C SER A 98 -21.68 -2.85 -10.09
N TYR A 99 -20.88 -2.34 -11.03
CA TYR A 99 -20.91 -2.77 -12.42
C TYR A 99 -20.53 -4.26 -12.54
N HIS A 100 -19.42 -4.68 -11.93
CA HIS A 100 -18.98 -6.07 -11.98
C HIS A 100 -20.00 -7.05 -11.39
N GLN A 101 -20.60 -6.73 -10.23
CA GLN A 101 -21.58 -7.62 -9.61
C GLN A 101 -22.94 -7.61 -10.32
N LYS A 102 -23.46 -6.42 -10.65
CA LYS A 102 -24.84 -6.29 -11.17
C LYS A 102 -24.93 -6.49 -12.67
N GLN A 103 -23.94 -6.03 -13.43
CA GLN A 103 -23.96 -6.10 -14.90
C GLN A 103 -23.25 -7.36 -15.39
N ASN A 104 -22.08 -7.69 -14.83
CA ASN A 104 -21.32 -8.86 -15.29
C ASN A 104 -21.66 -10.15 -14.52
N GLY A 105 -22.41 -10.06 -13.40
CA GLY A 105 -22.75 -11.21 -12.56
C GLY A 105 -21.56 -11.79 -11.80
N TRP A 106 -20.48 -11.02 -11.61
CA TRP A 106 -19.29 -11.49 -10.90
C TRP A 106 -19.51 -11.49 -9.38
N SER A 107 -18.67 -12.25 -8.67
CA SER A 107 -18.81 -12.38 -7.23
C SER A 107 -18.46 -11.09 -6.46
N ASP A 108 -17.58 -10.26 -7.02
CA ASP A 108 -17.06 -9.03 -6.42
C ASP A 108 -16.48 -8.12 -7.52
N ILE A 109 -15.81 -7.04 -7.10
CA ILE A 109 -14.92 -6.28 -7.95
C ILE A 109 -13.81 -7.19 -8.51
N GLY A 110 -13.64 -7.23 -9.83
CA GLY A 110 -12.73 -8.16 -10.50
C GLY A 110 -11.25 -7.92 -10.24
N TYR A 111 -10.86 -6.72 -9.79
CA TYR A 111 -9.47 -6.35 -9.52
C TYR A 111 -9.09 -6.62 -8.05
N ASN A 112 -7.85 -7.06 -7.81
CA ASN A 112 -7.31 -7.23 -6.46
C ASN A 112 -7.07 -5.88 -5.79
N PHE A 113 -6.52 -4.93 -6.55
CA PHE A 113 -6.28 -3.56 -6.10
C PHE A 113 -6.64 -2.56 -7.18
N LEU A 114 -6.98 -1.35 -6.75
CA LEU A 114 -7.18 -0.21 -7.63
C LEU A 114 -6.28 0.95 -7.18
N ILE A 115 -5.78 1.73 -8.12
CA ILE A 115 -4.91 2.87 -7.85
C ILE A 115 -5.55 4.13 -8.40
N GLY A 116 -5.87 5.06 -7.49
CA GLY A 116 -6.26 6.42 -7.82
C GLY A 116 -5.03 7.34 -7.99
N PRO A 117 -5.23 8.65 -8.17
CA PRO A 117 -4.11 9.59 -8.34
C PRO A 117 -3.11 9.65 -7.18
N ALA A 118 -3.50 9.21 -5.98
CA ALA A 118 -2.68 9.33 -4.76
C ALA A 118 -2.79 8.16 -3.76
N HIS A 119 -3.77 7.25 -3.92
CA HIS A 119 -4.03 6.20 -2.93
C HIS A 119 -4.31 4.86 -3.61
N VAL A 120 -3.96 3.79 -2.90
CA VAL A 120 -4.37 2.42 -3.25
C VAL A 120 -5.71 2.12 -2.58
N TYR A 121 -6.59 1.45 -3.30
CA TYR A 121 -7.88 0.97 -2.85
C TYR A 121 -7.87 -0.55 -2.89
N GLU A 122 -8.23 -1.17 -1.78
CA GLU A 122 -8.36 -2.62 -1.69
C GLU A 122 -9.59 -3.07 -2.49
N GLY A 123 -9.37 -3.82 -3.57
CA GLY A 123 -10.43 -4.50 -4.32
C GLY A 123 -10.76 -5.82 -3.63
N ILE A 124 -10.61 -6.94 -4.34
CA ILE A 124 -10.78 -8.27 -3.71
C ILE A 124 -9.62 -8.62 -2.75
N GLY A 125 -8.49 -7.90 -2.82
CA GLY A 125 -7.35 -8.04 -1.92
C GLY A 125 -6.35 -9.12 -2.33
N TRP A 126 -5.37 -9.39 -1.47
CA TRP A 126 -4.27 -10.33 -1.75
C TRP A 126 -4.71 -11.79 -1.79
N HIS A 127 -5.63 -12.18 -0.90
CA HIS A 127 -5.86 -13.59 -0.59
C HIS A 127 -6.97 -14.25 -1.41
N ARG A 128 -7.54 -13.54 -2.38
CA ARG A 128 -8.71 -13.99 -3.15
C ARG A 128 -8.47 -13.87 -4.66
N VAL A 129 -8.98 -14.86 -5.38
CA VAL A 129 -8.94 -14.90 -6.85
C VAL A 129 -9.90 -13.86 -7.41
N GLY A 130 -9.39 -12.94 -8.24
CA GLY A 130 -10.18 -11.92 -8.93
C GLY A 130 -10.87 -12.42 -10.20
N ALA A 131 -11.37 -11.48 -11.00
CA ALA A 131 -12.01 -11.72 -12.31
C ALA A 131 -11.47 -10.79 -13.42
N HIS A 132 -10.27 -10.24 -13.24
CA HIS A 132 -9.72 -9.16 -14.07
C HIS A 132 -9.17 -9.61 -15.43
N LEU A 133 -8.76 -10.87 -15.61
CA LEU A 133 -8.26 -11.37 -16.89
C LEU A 133 -8.45 -12.87 -17.03
N ARG A 134 -9.28 -13.29 -17.99
CA ARG A 134 -9.63 -14.70 -18.22
C ARG A 134 -8.37 -15.57 -18.39
N GLY A 135 -8.31 -16.72 -17.71
CA GLY A 135 -7.14 -17.62 -17.76
C GLY A 135 -5.93 -17.18 -16.93
N HIS A 136 -5.98 -16.00 -16.30
CA HIS A 136 -4.90 -15.50 -15.45
C HIS A 136 -5.34 -15.19 -14.01
N ASN A 137 -6.65 -15.12 -13.74
CA ASN A 137 -7.19 -14.77 -12.42
C ASN A 137 -6.60 -15.55 -11.24
N SER A 138 -6.41 -16.87 -11.37
CA SER A 138 -5.93 -17.73 -10.28
C SER A 138 -4.41 -17.78 -10.13
N ASN A 139 -3.66 -17.15 -11.04
CA ASN A 139 -2.20 -17.12 -11.02
C ASN A 139 -1.62 -15.72 -11.06
N SER A 140 -2.44 -14.70 -10.80
CA SER A 140 -1.99 -13.31 -10.82
C SER A 140 -2.78 -12.40 -9.91
N ILE A 141 -2.16 -11.28 -9.57
CA ILE A 141 -2.82 -10.15 -8.91
C ILE A 141 -3.13 -9.10 -9.98
N GLY A 142 -4.40 -8.71 -10.10
CA GLY A 142 -4.85 -7.64 -10.98
C GLY A 142 -4.84 -6.29 -10.28
N VAL A 143 -4.11 -5.32 -10.83
CA VAL A 143 -4.06 -3.94 -10.32
C VAL A 143 -4.61 -2.99 -11.39
N ALA A 144 -5.71 -2.30 -11.12
CA ALA A 144 -6.33 -1.38 -12.07
C ALA A 144 -6.12 0.08 -11.69
N PHE A 145 -5.64 0.90 -12.63
CA PHE A 145 -5.60 2.34 -12.43
C PHE A 145 -6.97 2.96 -12.76
N LEU A 146 -7.47 3.82 -11.88
CA LEU A 146 -8.75 4.52 -12.04
C LEU A 146 -8.64 5.59 -13.14
N GLY A 147 -9.27 5.32 -14.28
CA GLY A 147 -9.39 6.24 -15.41
C GLY A 147 -9.03 5.62 -16.76
N ASN A 148 -9.07 6.44 -17.81
CA ASN A 148 -8.70 6.07 -19.16
C ASN A 148 -7.28 6.54 -19.52
N PHE A 149 -6.32 5.62 -19.52
CA PHE A 149 -4.91 5.90 -19.79
C PHE A 149 -4.50 5.72 -21.27
N ASP A 150 -5.48 5.61 -22.17
CA ASP A 150 -5.23 5.96 -23.57
C ASP A 150 -5.14 7.48 -23.77
N LEU A 151 -5.79 8.24 -22.89
CA LEU A 151 -5.92 9.69 -22.95
C LEU A 151 -5.15 10.39 -21.81
N LEU A 152 -5.10 9.76 -20.63
CA LEU A 152 -4.51 10.34 -19.43
C LEU A 152 -3.12 9.73 -19.13
N ARG A 153 -2.20 10.57 -18.65
CA ARG A 153 -0.92 10.10 -18.09
C ARG A 153 -1.09 9.72 -16.61
N PRO A 154 -0.46 8.64 -16.12
CA PRO A 154 -0.39 8.37 -14.68
C PRO A 154 0.34 9.49 -13.95
N THR A 155 -0.13 9.81 -12.74
CA THR A 155 0.56 10.76 -11.87
C THR A 155 1.80 10.08 -11.28
N PRO A 156 2.88 10.81 -10.99
CA PRO A 156 4.04 10.24 -10.31
C PRO A 156 3.66 9.50 -9.02
N ARG A 157 2.74 10.07 -8.25
CA ARG A 157 2.24 9.49 -7.00
C ARG A 157 1.46 8.19 -7.19
N SER A 158 0.76 8.02 -8.31
CA SER A 158 0.09 6.75 -8.63
C SER A 158 1.07 5.65 -9.03
N LEU A 159 2.20 6.00 -9.65
CA LEU A 159 3.27 5.05 -9.96
C LEU A 159 4.03 4.66 -8.68
N GLU A 160 4.36 5.63 -7.83
CA GLU A 160 4.95 5.37 -6.50
C GLU A 160 4.05 4.46 -5.65
N ALA A 161 2.73 4.68 -5.69
CA ALA A 161 1.76 3.83 -5.00
C ALA A 161 1.74 2.39 -5.54
N LEU A 162 1.97 2.20 -6.85
CA LEU A 162 2.14 0.88 -7.44
C LEU A 162 3.41 0.23 -6.91
N ASP A 163 4.55 0.93 -6.98
CA ASP A 163 5.85 0.39 -6.56
C ASP A 163 5.80 -0.07 -5.09
N ARG A 164 5.30 0.79 -4.20
CA ARG A 164 5.14 0.45 -2.77
C ARG A 164 4.17 -0.72 -2.55
N LEU A 165 3.09 -0.81 -3.34
CA LEU A 165 2.17 -1.94 -3.25
C LEU A 165 2.87 -3.26 -3.61
N LEU A 166 3.71 -3.26 -4.65
CA LEU A 166 4.45 -4.43 -5.10
C LEU A 166 5.54 -4.82 -4.10
N GLU A 167 6.31 -3.86 -3.62
CA GLU A 167 7.34 -4.07 -2.57
C GLU A 167 6.72 -4.63 -1.29
N CYS A 168 5.59 -4.08 -0.85
CA CYS A 168 4.82 -4.61 0.26
C CYS A 168 4.35 -6.05 0.01
N GLY A 169 3.86 -6.35 -1.20
CA GLY A 169 3.46 -7.70 -1.57
C GLY A 169 4.61 -8.70 -1.46
N VAL A 170 5.82 -8.30 -1.87
CA VAL A 170 7.03 -9.12 -1.71
C VAL A 170 7.40 -9.27 -0.23
N ALA A 171 7.42 -8.17 0.53
CA ALA A 171 7.78 -8.19 1.95
C ALA A 171 6.83 -9.04 2.80
N LEU A 172 5.54 -9.11 2.43
CA LEU A 172 4.52 -9.93 3.09
C LEU A 172 4.50 -11.39 2.60
N GLY A 173 5.30 -11.75 1.60
CA GLY A 173 5.27 -13.08 0.97
C GLY A 173 4.00 -13.35 0.17
N GLU A 174 3.27 -12.30 -0.24
CA GLU A 174 2.11 -12.40 -1.15
C GLU A 174 2.58 -12.50 -2.60
N LEU A 175 3.71 -11.88 -2.94
CA LEU A 175 4.38 -11.95 -4.24
C LEU A 175 5.75 -12.61 -4.10
N THR A 176 6.17 -13.33 -5.13
CA THR A 176 7.55 -13.85 -5.19
C THR A 176 8.58 -12.75 -5.45
N PRO A 177 9.80 -12.87 -4.88
CA PRO A 177 11.07 -12.31 -5.32
C PRO A 177 11.13 -11.61 -6.66
N ASN A 178 10.81 -12.43 -7.66
CA ASN A 178 11.03 -12.27 -9.07
C ASN A 178 9.70 -12.33 -9.84
N PHE A 179 8.61 -11.82 -9.25
CA PHE A 179 7.30 -11.81 -9.90
C PHE A 179 7.39 -11.12 -11.27
N ARG A 180 6.53 -11.55 -12.19
CA ARG A 180 6.45 -11.02 -13.55
C ARG A 180 5.39 -9.92 -13.62
N LEU A 181 5.77 -8.72 -14.05
CA LEU A 181 4.84 -7.62 -14.28
C LEU A 181 4.43 -7.55 -15.75
N HIS A 182 3.12 -7.48 -16.00
CA HIS A 182 2.55 -7.38 -17.34
C HIS A 182 1.54 -6.25 -17.44
N GLY A 183 1.38 -5.68 -18.63
CA GLY A 183 0.16 -4.98 -19.02
C GLY A 183 -0.87 -5.96 -19.59
N ALA A 184 -2.16 -5.79 -19.32
CA ALA A 184 -3.20 -6.70 -19.79
C ALA A 184 -3.17 -6.97 -21.30
N SER A 185 -2.86 -5.95 -22.11
CA SER A 185 -2.72 -6.02 -23.57
C SER A 185 -1.58 -6.93 -24.06
N GLN A 186 -0.62 -7.32 -23.22
CA GLN A 186 0.38 -8.33 -23.57
C GLN A 186 -0.18 -9.75 -23.60
N LEU A 187 -1.26 -9.97 -22.86
CA LEU A 187 -1.78 -11.31 -22.57
C LEU A 187 -3.11 -11.57 -23.27
N GLN A 188 -3.86 -10.52 -23.61
CA GLN A 188 -5.14 -10.60 -24.33
C GLN A 188 -5.36 -9.41 -25.26
N SER A 189 -6.28 -9.58 -26.21
CA SER A 189 -6.73 -8.53 -27.11
C SER A 189 -7.61 -7.50 -26.37
N THR A 190 -6.96 -6.55 -25.71
CA THR A 190 -7.57 -5.40 -25.01
C THR A 190 -6.66 -4.18 -25.14
N ASN A 191 -7.23 -2.97 -25.04
CA ASN A 191 -6.46 -1.74 -24.93
C ASN A 191 -5.87 -1.52 -23.52
N SER A 192 -6.40 -2.18 -22.50
CA SER A 192 -5.93 -2.07 -21.11
C SER A 192 -4.45 -2.48 -20.98
N PRO A 193 -3.60 -1.75 -20.23
CA PRO A 193 -3.90 -0.64 -19.34
C PRO A 193 -3.93 0.75 -20.00
N GLY A 194 -3.99 0.82 -21.32
CA GLY A 194 -3.94 2.06 -22.10
C GLY A 194 -2.52 2.49 -22.44
N LYS A 195 -2.32 3.07 -23.63
CA LYS A 195 -0.97 3.29 -24.20
C LYS A 195 -0.03 4.13 -23.33
N LEU A 196 -0.56 5.13 -22.60
CA LEU A 196 0.27 6.05 -21.80
C LEU A 196 0.71 5.43 -20.48
N LEU A 197 -0.15 4.63 -19.85
CA LEU A 197 0.21 3.88 -18.65
C LEU A 197 1.11 2.69 -19.01
N TYR A 198 0.79 1.98 -20.10
CA TYR A 198 1.62 0.89 -20.62
C TYR A 198 3.07 1.32 -20.83
N ALA A 199 3.29 2.48 -21.48
CA ALA A 199 4.63 3.02 -21.70
C ALA A 199 5.42 3.22 -20.40
N LYS A 200 4.75 3.60 -19.31
CA LYS A 200 5.39 3.77 -17.99
C LYS A 200 5.63 2.45 -17.27
N VAL A 201 4.68 1.53 -17.30
CA VAL A 201 4.81 0.20 -16.68
C VAL A 201 5.97 -0.59 -17.31
N LYS A 202 6.23 -0.40 -18.62
CA LYS A 202 7.39 -0.99 -19.31
C LYS A 202 8.75 -0.60 -18.74
N GLU A 203 8.84 0.53 -18.04
CA GLU A 203 10.08 1.04 -17.45
C GLU A 203 10.39 0.36 -16.10
N HIS A 204 9.42 -0.36 -15.50
CA HIS A 204 9.58 -1.02 -14.21
C HIS A 204 10.53 -2.22 -14.28
N SER A 205 11.33 -2.45 -13.24
CA SER A 205 12.37 -3.50 -13.21
C SER A 205 11.84 -4.94 -13.39
N HIS A 206 10.63 -5.21 -12.88
CA HIS A 206 9.91 -6.49 -13.05
C HIS A 206 9.16 -6.65 -14.38
N TRP A 207 9.25 -5.66 -15.29
CA TRP A 207 8.56 -5.72 -16.58
C TRP A 207 8.96 -6.98 -17.35
N THR A 208 7.96 -7.76 -17.75
CA THR A 208 8.18 -8.95 -18.57
C THR A 208 8.10 -8.59 -20.03
N ARG A 209 9.22 -8.70 -20.74
CA ARG A 209 9.26 -8.56 -22.20
C ARG A 209 8.45 -9.67 -22.87
N PRO A 210 7.74 -9.38 -23.98
CA PRO A 210 7.22 -10.43 -24.85
C PRO A 210 8.34 -11.39 -25.23
N ALA A 211 8.03 -12.68 -25.39
CA ALA A 211 8.96 -13.58 -26.05
C ALA A 211 9.10 -13.12 -27.52
N ASP A 212 10.34 -13.02 -27.99
CA ASP A 212 10.65 -12.72 -29.40
C ASP A 212 10.13 -13.83 -30.33
#